data_AF-F9W875-F1
#
_entry.id   AF-F9W875-F1
#
_cell.length_a   1.000
_cell.length_b   1.000
_cell.length_c   1.000
_cell.angle_alpha   90.00
_cell.angle_beta   90.00
_cell.angle_gamma   90.00
#
_symmetry.space_group_name_H-M   'P 1'
#
loop_
_entity.id
_entity.type
_entity.pdbx_description
1 polymer ?
#
loop_
_entity_poly.entity_id
_entity_poly.type
_entity_poly.pdbx_seq_one_letter_code
_entity_poly.pdbx_strand_id
1 'polypeptide(L)'
;MVNRKIFKAQGITPLMEQLSSLAVILTAFITAGINVPFVHGEKNAGDTADHFGILCRIYKVSTATSTSISSTAEVSQIQSRVDQINASLSDDKWFNELLKERNDTELGNEPNAENGARSEDWMRWRKAALEVNESNNFEKLPSGSTAARLARNKLKRIGSQMERVIEEIKKKSGASRLEEIAKLFKRAIYGNTQNEKDVNLYQGAVNRNETCGGESGFSGKVAHAGKSLVLDFLCLCGKAEGGEPKVCGELVNVNDAGNWNTTTGENGERNWNIIKGACEKTEFPKSGLAAEGLRAVADFENALSKGTKTIAPAGRGNFAVHPGVFGVCNSARYYLTEPAIGCGGGRDRKSCICVYYGAASDWKNIQWLQHTKSALRLLEAAETTQLDMTRLKMLQSRAEEIYEEAKMTLEHENPRWRMRSHSYHPSFFLPWTLLI
;
A
#
# COMPACT_ATOMS: atom_id res chain seq x y z
N MET A 1 70.15 -38.30 -12.48
CA MET A 1 68.87 -38.86 -12.98
C MET A 1 68.06 -39.35 -11.80
N VAL A 2 66.75 -39.10 -11.86
CA VAL A 2 65.86 -38.75 -10.74
C VAL A 2 65.62 -39.88 -9.75
N ASN A 3 65.80 -39.56 -8.46
CA ASN A 3 65.61 -40.41 -7.29
C ASN A 3 64.58 -39.69 -6.40
N ARG A 4 63.37 -40.24 -6.20
CA ARG A 4 62.37 -39.70 -5.26
C ARG A 4 62.20 -40.69 -4.11
N LYS A 5 62.96 -40.46 -3.03
CA LYS A 5 62.77 -41.10 -1.73
C LYS A 5 61.71 -40.36 -0.92
N ILE A 6 60.74 -41.14 -0.46
CA ILE A 6 60.18 -41.23 0.89
C ILE A 6 60.81 -40.23 1.89
N PHE A 7 60.01 -39.29 2.39
CA PHE A 7 60.14 -38.68 3.73
C PHE A 7 58.79 -38.08 4.15
N LYS A 8 58.26 -38.54 5.29
CA LYS A 8 57.22 -37.82 6.05
C LYS A 8 57.56 -37.95 7.54
N ALA A 9 58.10 -36.87 8.08
CA ALA A 9 58.10 -36.46 9.49
C ALA A 9 57.49 -35.04 9.47
N GLN A 10 56.76 -34.49 10.45
CA GLN A 10 56.85 -34.44 11.92
C GLN A 10 55.39 -34.30 12.48
N GLY A 11 55.05 -34.38 13.76
CA GLY A 11 55.80 -34.46 15.02
C GLY A 11 55.00 -35.19 16.12
N ILE A 12 55.69 -35.97 16.96
CA ILE A 12 56.05 -35.70 18.37
C ILE A 12 54.88 -35.85 19.37
N THR A 13 54.81 -37.06 19.95
CA THR A 13 54.25 -37.51 21.24
C THR A 13 55.11 -37.02 22.44
N PRO A 14 54.91 -37.46 23.71
CA PRO A 14 53.74 -37.96 24.46
C PRO A 14 53.57 -37.19 25.81
N LEU A 15 52.54 -37.46 26.62
CA LEU A 15 52.74 -37.70 28.07
C LEU A 15 51.45 -38.17 28.77
N MET A 16 51.53 -39.39 29.29
CA MET A 16 50.74 -39.92 30.40
C MET A 16 51.35 -39.42 31.73
N GLU A 17 50.54 -39.47 32.79
CA GLU A 17 50.93 -39.41 34.22
C GLU A 17 51.36 -38.05 34.81
N GLN A 18 50.39 -37.39 35.44
CA GLN A 18 50.42 -36.72 36.76
C GLN A 18 49.16 -35.82 36.78
N LEU A 19 48.17 -36.05 37.64
CA LEU A 19 48.17 -35.51 38.99
C LEU A 19 47.16 -36.29 39.84
N SER A 20 47.69 -37.11 40.74
CA SER A 20 47.06 -37.54 41.98
C SER A 20 47.11 -36.38 42.97
N SER A 21 45.99 -35.74 43.30
CA SER A 21 45.77 -35.02 44.57
C SER A 21 44.31 -34.61 44.71
N LEU A 22 43.76 -34.85 45.90
CA LEU A 22 42.45 -34.43 46.41
C LEU A 22 41.27 -35.36 46.10
N ALA A 23 41.34 -36.58 46.64
CA ALA A 23 40.16 -37.26 47.16
C ALA A 23 40.15 -37.08 48.69
N VAL A 24 38.94 -37.03 49.26
CA VAL A 24 38.60 -36.92 50.70
C VAL A 24 38.44 -35.48 51.23
N ILE A 25 37.29 -34.86 50.96
CA ILE A 25 36.40 -34.38 52.03
C ILE A 25 34.97 -34.81 51.72
N LEU A 26 34.41 -35.47 52.73
CA LEU A 26 33.18 -36.22 52.82
C LEU A 26 31.94 -35.30 52.83
N THR A 27 31.00 -35.63 51.95
CA THR A 27 29.54 -35.44 52.01
C THR A 27 28.94 -34.68 53.22
N ALA A 28 28.43 -33.48 52.96
CA ALA A 28 27.25 -32.91 53.64
C ALA A 28 26.68 -31.73 52.84
N PHE A 29 26.06 -31.99 51.68
CA PHE A 29 25.07 -31.06 51.12
C PHE A 29 23.69 -31.69 51.26
N ILE A 30 22.99 -31.19 52.26
CA ILE A 30 21.57 -31.35 52.49
C ILE A 30 20.85 -31.12 51.17
N THR A 31 20.03 -32.09 50.78
CA THR A 31 18.97 -31.95 49.79
C THR A 31 17.97 -30.91 50.28
N ALA A 32 18.32 -29.63 50.20
CA ALA A 32 17.35 -28.58 50.05
C ALA A 32 16.92 -28.64 48.59
N GLY A 33 15.91 -29.47 48.33
CA GLY A 33 15.15 -29.38 47.09
C GLY A 33 14.63 -27.95 47.00
N ILE A 34 15.32 -27.12 46.22
CA ILE A 34 14.76 -25.86 45.76
C ILE A 34 13.62 -26.30 44.85
N ASN A 35 12.43 -26.45 45.43
CA ASN A 35 11.18 -26.27 44.72
C ASN A 35 11.22 -24.82 44.23
N VAL A 36 11.90 -24.58 43.11
CA VAL A 36 11.57 -23.44 42.28
C VAL A 36 10.14 -23.75 41.86
N PRO A 37 9.12 -22.97 42.26
CA PRO A 37 7.82 -23.12 41.65
C PRO A 37 8.05 -22.86 40.17
N PHE A 38 8.05 -23.93 39.40
CA PHE A 38 8.04 -23.90 37.97
C PHE A 38 6.74 -23.18 37.58
N VAL A 39 6.81 -21.86 37.36
CA VAL A 39 5.71 -21.07 36.81
C VAL A 39 5.56 -21.52 35.36
N HIS A 40 4.82 -22.60 35.16
CA HIS A 40 4.49 -23.12 33.84
C HIS A 40 3.30 -22.31 33.28
N GLY A 41 3.50 -21.60 32.16
CA GLY A 41 2.48 -21.44 31.10
C GLY A 41 1.44 -20.32 31.18
N GLU A 42 1.60 -19.27 31.99
CA GLU A 42 0.73 -18.07 31.91
C GLU A 42 1.10 -17.16 30.72
N LYS A 43 0.16 -16.36 30.21
CA LYS A 43 0.47 -15.32 29.21
C LYS A 43 0.98 -14.07 29.90
N ASN A 44 2.01 -13.48 29.31
CA ASN A 44 2.67 -12.27 29.78
C ASN A 44 2.35 -11.06 28.90
N ALA A 45 2.70 -9.89 29.41
CA ALA A 45 2.69 -8.67 28.63
C ALA A 45 3.55 -8.83 27.38
N GLY A 46 3.02 -8.44 26.22
CA GLY A 46 3.71 -8.48 24.94
C GLY A 46 3.71 -9.83 24.20
N ASP A 47 3.12 -10.90 24.75
CA ASP A 47 3.09 -12.21 24.07
C ASP A 47 2.43 -12.15 22.68
N THR A 48 1.48 -11.23 22.43
CA THR A 48 0.84 -11.02 21.12
C THR A 48 1.33 -9.77 20.39
N ALA A 49 2.41 -9.13 20.83
CA ALA A 49 2.91 -7.87 20.24
C ALA A 49 3.22 -7.98 18.74
N ASP A 50 3.80 -9.09 18.27
CA ASP A 50 4.08 -9.30 16.85
C ASP A 50 2.79 -9.36 16.01
N HIS A 51 1.78 -10.09 16.51
CA HIS A 51 0.46 -10.22 15.87
C HIS A 51 -0.27 -8.86 15.84
N PHE A 52 -0.21 -8.13 16.95
CA PHE A 52 -0.70 -6.77 17.05
C PHE A 52 -0.01 -5.83 16.05
N GLY A 53 1.32 -5.89 15.95
CA GLY A 53 2.10 -5.08 15.01
C GLY A 53 1.73 -5.32 13.54
N ILE A 54 1.49 -6.58 13.16
CA ILE A 54 1.00 -6.93 11.82
C ILE A 54 -0.35 -6.24 11.54
N LEU A 55 -1.32 -6.37 12.44
CA LEU A 55 -2.64 -5.73 12.25
C LEU A 55 -2.55 -4.21 12.30
N CYS A 56 -1.69 -3.62 13.14
CA CYS A 56 -1.49 -2.16 13.18
C CYS A 56 -0.96 -1.62 11.85
N ARG A 57 -0.04 -2.34 11.17
CA ARG A 57 0.45 -1.92 9.85
C ARG A 57 -0.69 -1.89 8.82
N ILE A 58 -1.55 -2.91 8.84
CA ILE A 58 -2.77 -2.94 7.98
C ILE A 58 -3.70 -1.77 8.34
N TYR A 59 -3.95 -1.55 9.63
CA TYR A 59 -4.80 -0.46 10.12
C TYR A 59 -4.28 0.91 9.67
N LYS A 60 -2.97 1.18 9.83
CA LYS A 60 -2.37 2.48 9.50
C LYS A 60 -2.48 2.82 8.02
N VAL A 61 -2.29 1.84 7.14
CA VAL A 61 -2.53 2.00 5.69
C VAL A 61 -4.00 2.26 5.41
N SER A 62 -4.90 1.57 6.12
CA SER A 62 -6.35 1.73 5.96
C SER A 62 -6.87 3.09 6.44
N THR A 63 -6.15 3.76 7.34
CA THR A 63 -6.50 5.12 7.84
C THR A 63 -5.74 6.25 7.16
N ALA A 64 -4.75 5.95 6.31
CA ALA A 64 -3.98 6.97 5.63
C ALA A 64 -4.86 7.67 4.58
N THR A 65 -4.91 9.00 4.64
CA THR A 65 -5.66 9.81 3.67
C THR A 65 -4.96 9.74 2.31
N SER A 66 -5.49 8.94 1.38
CA SER A 66 -5.04 8.95 -0.01
C SER A 66 -5.48 10.28 -0.65
N THR A 67 -4.52 11.20 -0.79
CA THR A 67 -4.79 12.55 -1.32
C THR A 67 -4.32 12.62 -2.78
N SER A 68 -5.18 13.21 -3.61
CA SER A 68 -5.05 13.51 -5.04
C SER A 68 -5.06 12.31 -6.01
N ILE A 69 -6.25 12.00 -6.53
CA ILE A 69 -6.38 11.47 -7.90
C ILE A 69 -6.39 12.69 -8.82
N SER A 70 -5.49 12.70 -9.79
CA SER A 70 -5.47 13.72 -10.84
C SER A 70 -6.80 13.72 -11.60
N SER A 71 -7.31 14.92 -11.86
CA SER A 71 -8.61 15.07 -12.53
C SER A 71 -8.48 14.80 -14.03
N THR A 72 -9.51 14.19 -14.63
CA THR A 72 -9.63 14.04 -16.09
C THR A 72 -9.56 15.39 -16.82
N ALA A 73 -9.96 16.48 -16.16
CA ALA A 73 -9.81 17.84 -16.66
C ALA A 73 -8.35 18.24 -16.86
N GLU A 74 -7.46 17.91 -15.91
CA GLU A 74 -6.03 18.23 -16.00
C GLU A 74 -5.36 17.46 -17.15
N VAL A 75 -5.67 16.17 -17.32
CA VAL A 75 -5.20 15.37 -18.47
C VAL A 75 -5.60 16.03 -19.79
N SER A 76 -6.84 16.50 -19.87
CA SER A 76 -7.41 17.11 -21.08
C SER A 76 -6.76 18.46 -21.39
N GLN A 77 -6.46 19.26 -20.36
CA GLN A 77 -5.74 20.53 -20.49
C GLN A 77 -4.31 20.31 -21.00
N ILE A 78 -3.58 19.35 -20.42
CA ILE A 78 -2.22 19.02 -20.85
C ILE A 78 -2.22 18.57 -22.31
N GLN A 79 -3.15 17.69 -22.68
CA GLN A 79 -3.27 17.20 -24.05
C GLN A 79 -3.55 18.36 -25.04
N SER A 80 -4.53 19.21 -24.72
CA SER A 80 -4.89 20.39 -25.52
C SER A 80 -3.69 21.31 -25.77
N ARG A 81 -2.86 21.53 -24.75
CA ARG A 81 -1.68 22.40 -24.83
C ARG A 81 -0.62 21.86 -25.79
N VAL A 82 -0.37 20.55 -25.76
CA VAL A 82 0.58 19.91 -26.68
C VAL A 82 0.00 19.82 -28.10
N ASP A 83 -1.31 19.65 -28.26
CA ASP A 83 -1.96 19.71 -29.57
C ASP A 83 -1.82 21.10 -30.20
N GLN A 84 -1.92 22.19 -29.43
CA GLN A 84 -1.66 23.56 -29.91
C GLN A 84 -0.21 23.72 -30.39
N ILE A 85 0.77 23.22 -29.62
CA ILE A 85 2.18 23.23 -30.02
C ILE A 85 2.38 22.45 -31.33
N ASN A 86 1.76 21.27 -31.45
CA ASN A 86 1.85 20.46 -32.65
C ASN A 86 1.21 21.15 -33.87
N ALA A 87 0.06 21.82 -33.69
CA ALA A 87 -0.60 22.59 -34.74
C ALA A 87 0.22 23.83 -35.16
N SER A 88 0.81 24.54 -34.20
CA SER A 88 1.73 25.66 -34.47
C SER A 88 2.89 25.22 -35.37
N LEU A 89 3.46 24.06 -35.08
CA LEU A 89 4.62 23.54 -35.78
C LEU A 89 4.26 22.79 -37.05
N SER A 90 3.00 22.41 -37.30
CA SER A 90 2.61 21.56 -38.43
C SER A 90 2.90 22.19 -39.80
N ASP A 91 2.86 21.38 -40.85
CA ASP A 91 2.90 21.91 -42.22
C ASP A 91 1.65 22.73 -42.53
N ASP A 92 1.80 23.70 -43.44
CA ASP A 92 0.73 24.64 -43.76
C ASP A 92 -0.43 23.96 -44.51
N LYS A 93 -0.17 22.87 -45.24
CA LYS A 93 -1.24 22.11 -45.91
C LYS A 93 -2.17 21.48 -44.87
N TRP A 94 -1.59 20.75 -43.90
CA TRP A 94 -2.32 20.13 -42.80
C TRP A 94 -3.02 21.15 -41.90
N PHE A 95 -2.33 22.24 -41.54
CA PHE A 95 -2.91 23.28 -40.70
C PHE A 95 -4.15 23.91 -41.35
N ASN A 96 -4.04 24.28 -42.64
CA ASN A 96 -5.16 24.86 -43.38
C ASN A 96 -6.28 23.84 -43.62
N GLU A 97 -5.98 22.54 -43.70
CA GLU A 97 -7.00 21.51 -43.78
C GLU A 97 -7.85 21.43 -42.50
N LEU A 98 -7.21 21.54 -41.34
CA LEU A 98 -7.90 21.56 -40.05
C LEU A 98 -8.84 22.76 -39.90
N LEU A 99 -8.51 23.90 -40.51
CA LEU A 99 -9.33 25.13 -40.42
C LEU A 99 -10.58 25.12 -41.34
N LYS A 100 -10.59 24.33 -42.42
CA LYS A 100 -11.75 24.26 -43.34
C LYS A 100 -12.98 23.72 -42.62
N GLU A 101 -14.11 24.41 -42.65
CA GLU A 101 -15.39 23.86 -42.18
C GLU A 101 -15.71 22.54 -42.91
N ARG A 102 -15.95 21.48 -42.13
CA ARG A 102 -16.53 20.22 -42.59
C ARG A 102 -17.78 19.98 -41.75
N ASN A 103 -18.83 19.47 -42.38
CA ASN A 103 -20.05 19.11 -41.65
C ASN A 103 -19.79 17.86 -40.80
N ASP A 104 -20.34 17.77 -39.59
CA ASP A 104 -20.14 16.63 -38.68
C ASP A 104 -20.55 15.28 -39.32
N THR A 105 -21.51 15.31 -40.26
CA THR A 105 -21.94 14.17 -41.07
C THR A 105 -20.90 13.71 -42.11
N GLU A 106 -19.98 14.56 -42.55
CA GLU A 106 -18.87 14.18 -43.45
C GLU A 106 -17.72 13.53 -42.66
N LEU A 107 -17.51 13.97 -41.42
CA LEU A 107 -16.49 13.43 -40.51
C LEU A 107 -16.82 12.03 -39.98
N GLY A 108 -18.11 11.71 -39.81
CA GLY A 108 -18.56 10.38 -39.37
C GLY A 108 -18.57 9.31 -40.47
N ASN A 109 -18.50 9.73 -41.74
CA ASN A 109 -18.64 8.84 -42.91
C ASN A 109 -17.34 8.66 -43.69
N GLU A 110 -16.24 9.34 -43.34
CA GLU A 110 -14.92 9.06 -43.93
C GLU A 110 -14.30 7.82 -43.27
N PRO A 111 -14.08 6.72 -44.00
CA PRO A 111 -13.29 5.62 -43.52
C PRO A 111 -11.84 6.09 -43.51
N ASN A 112 -11.33 6.48 -42.35
CA ASN A 112 -9.93 6.86 -42.16
C ASN A 112 -9.49 7.98 -43.12
N ALA A 113 -9.48 9.25 -42.67
CA ALA A 113 -8.52 10.21 -43.21
C ALA A 113 -7.18 9.47 -43.39
N GLU A 114 -6.49 9.61 -44.52
CA GLU A 114 -5.40 8.74 -45.07
C GLU A 114 -4.33 8.21 -44.08
N ASN A 115 -4.34 8.66 -42.82
CA ASN A 115 -3.49 8.34 -41.69
C ASN A 115 -4.14 7.48 -40.57
N GLY A 116 -5.42 7.06 -40.66
CA GLY A 116 -6.06 6.17 -39.66
C GLY A 116 -6.47 6.84 -38.34
N ALA A 117 -6.65 8.16 -38.31
CA ALA A 117 -7.03 8.92 -37.12
C ALA A 117 -8.53 8.79 -36.79
N ARG A 118 -8.87 8.73 -35.49
CA ARG A 118 -10.27 8.66 -35.02
C ARG A 118 -10.95 10.03 -35.12
N SER A 119 -12.27 10.08 -35.28
CA SER A 119 -13.03 11.35 -35.36
C SER A 119 -12.80 12.27 -34.15
N GLU A 120 -12.63 11.70 -32.96
CA GLU A 120 -12.30 12.40 -31.73
C GLU A 120 -10.94 13.11 -31.80
N ASP A 121 -9.93 12.50 -32.42
CA ASP A 121 -8.61 13.10 -32.61
C ASP A 121 -8.67 14.28 -33.58
N TRP A 122 -9.46 14.15 -34.65
CA TRP A 122 -9.66 15.21 -35.62
C TRP A 122 -10.30 16.46 -35.00
N MET A 123 -11.38 16.29 -34.25
CA MET A 123 -12.03 17.41 -33.55
C MET A 123 -11.08 18.11 -32.58
N ARG A 124 -10.26 17.33 -31.87
CA ARG A 124 -9.25 17.84 -30.94
C ARG A 124 -8.18 18.67 -31.66
N TRP A 125 -7.61 18.14 -32.75
CA TRP A 125 -6.60 18.85 -33.54
C TRP A 125 -7.15 20.10 -34.23
N ARG A 126 -8.39 20.04 -34.73
CA ARG A 126 -9.09 21.20 -35.28
C ARG A 126 -9.19 22.33 -34.26
N LYS A 127 -9.66 22.02 -33.05
CA LYS A 127 -9.76 23.00 -31.96
C LYS A 127 -8.41 23.67 -31.69
N ALA A 128 -7.35 22.87 -31.57
CA ALA A 128 -6.00 23.38 -31.36
C ALA A 128 -5.52 24.29 -32.51
N ALA A 129 -5.82 23.94 -33.76
CA ALA A 129 -5.47 24.78 -34.92
C ALA A 129 -6.22 26.11 -34.94
N LEU A 130 -7.51 26.12 -34.56
CA LEU A 130 -8.30 27.36 -34.41
C LEU A 130 -7.69 28.28 -33.35
N GLU A 131 -7.35 27.74 -32.17
CA GLU A 131 -6.72 28.51 -31.09
C GLU A 131 -5.35 29.09 -31.51
N VAL A 132 -4.53 28.33 -32.24
CA VAL A 132 -3.26 28.81 -32.80
C VAL A 132 -3.46 29.88 -33.87
N ASN A 133 -4.50 29.74 -34.71
CA ASN A 133 -4.83 30.72 -35.74
C ASN A 133 -5.24 32.07 -35.13
N GLU A 134 -5.91 32.02 -33.98
CA GLU A 134 -6.23 33.20 -33.15
C GLU A 134 -5.03 33.73 -32.34
N SER A 135 -3.85 33.09 -32.47
CA SER A 135 -2.63 33.38 -31.69
C SER A 135 -2.85 33.28 -30.17
N ASN A 136 -3.73 32.37 -29.75
CA ASN A 136 -3.98 32.09 -28.35
C ASN A 136 -2.89 31.14 -27.81
N ASN A 137 -2.04 31.64 -26.92
CA ASN A 137 -0.88 30.97 -26.31
C ASN A 137 0.28 30.60 -27.25
N PHE A 138 0.01 30.14 -28.47
CA PHE A 138 1.04 29.73 -29.43
C PHE A 138 0.78 30.33 -30.81
N GLU A 139 1.81 30.95 -31.40
CA GLU A 139 1.77 31.47 -32.77
C GLU A 139 2.07 30.36 -33.78
N LYS A 140 1.44 30.39 -34.97
CA LYS A 140 1.81 29.51 -36.08
C LYS A 140 3.23 29.82 -36.56
N LEU A 141 4.14 28.86 -36.45
CA LEU A 141 5.51 29.03 -36.94
C LEU A 141 5.62 28.72 -38.44
N PRO A 142 6.53 29.40 -39.18
CA PRO A 142 6.75 29.13 -40.60
C PRO A 142 7.19 27.69 -40.84
N SER A 143 6.31 26.91 -41.49
CA SER A 143 6.46 25.46 -41.59
C SER A 143 7.71 25.00 -42.35
N GLY A 144 8.19 25.81 -43.29
CA GLY A 144 9.37 25.57 -44.13
C GLY A 144 10.72 25.83 -43.46
N SER A 145 10.74 26.40 -42.25
CA SER A 145 12.00 26.68 -41.55
C SER A 145 12.67 25.40 -41.02
N THR A 146 14.01 25.41 -40.96
CA THR A 146 14.79 24.31 -40.39
C THR A 146 14.45 24.11 -38.91
N ALA A 147 14.30 25.20 -38.16
CA ALA A 147 13.91 25.20 -36.76
C ALA A 147 12.55 24.51 -36.54
N ALA A 148 11.49 24.91 -37.26
CA ALA A 148 10.17 24.30 -37.13
C ALA A 148 10.19 22.82 -37.55
N ARG A 149 10.92 22.45 -38.60
CA ARG A 149 11.05 21.06 -39.04
C ARG A 149 11.76 20.17 -38.00
N LEU A 150 12.83 20.67 -37.40
CA LEU A 150 13.55 19.96 -36.34
C LEU A 150 12.64 19.80 -35.09
N ALA A 151 11.96 20.86 -34.70
CA ALA A 151 11.01 20.85 -33.58
C ALA A 151 9.87 19.86 -33.79
N ARG A 152 9.23 19.85 -34.97
CA ARG A 152 8.24 18.82 -35.36
C ARG A 152 8.78 17.40 -35.18
N ASN A 153 9.99 17.14 -35.65
CA ASN A 153 10.59 15.81 -35.54
C ASN A 153 10.86 15.40 -34.08
N LYS A 154 11.33 16.33 -33.23
CA LYS A 154 11.48 16.11 -31.78
C LYS A 154 10.12 15.80 -31.14
N LEU A 155 9.07 16.54 -31.52
CA LEU A 155 7.72 16.40 -30.96
C LEU A 155 7.04 15.07 -31.30
N LYS A 156 7.27 14.47 -32.47
CA LYS A 156 6.69 13.16 -32.82
C LYS A 156 6.91 12.11 -31.73
N ARG A 157 8.11 12.07 -31.16
CA ARG A 157 8.44 11.14 -30.07
C ARG A 157 7.67 11.49 -28.79
N ILE A 158 7.58 12.77 -28.45
CA ILE A 158 6.87 13.27 -27.27
C ILE A 158 5.37 12.98 -27.39
N GLY A 159 4.75 13.30 -28.52
CA GLY A 159 3.34 13.01 -28.81
C GLY A 159 3.01 11.53 -28.60
N SER A 160 3.81 10.61 -29.19
CA SER A 160 3.61 9.17 -28.99
C SER A 160 3.76 8.72 -27.53
N GLN A 161 4.65 9.35 -26.76
CA GLN A 161 4.83 9.06 -25.34
C GLN A 161 3.64 9.58 -24.53
N MET A 162 3.15 10.76 -24.88
CA MET A 162 2.02 11.42 -24.25
C MET A 162 0.74 10.62 -24.44
N GLU A 163 0.44 10.18 -25.67
CA GLU A 163 -0.72 9.35 -26.00
C GLU A 163 -0.74 8.06 -25.17
N ARG A 164 0.39 7.33 -25.12
CA ARG A 164 0.51 6.12 -24.29
C ARG A 164 0.22 6.39 -22.82
N VAL A 165 0.79 7.48 -22.27
CA VAL A 165 0.58 7.84 -20.85
C VAL A 165 -0.88 8.24 -20.60
N ILE A 166 -1.50 8.98 -21.52
CA ILE A 166 -2.91 9.37 -21.42
C ILE A 166 -3.83 8.15 -21.47
N GLU A 167 -3.57 7.18 -22.35
CA GLU A 167 -4.33 5.92 -22.39
C GLU A 167 -4.23 5.14 -21.08
N GLU A 168 -3.03 5.04 -20.52
CA GLU A 168 -2.81 4.37 -19.23
C GLU A 168 -3.55 5.10 -18.09
N ILE A 169 -3.52 6.43 -18.07
CA ILE A 169 -4.30 7.23 -17.11
C ILE A 169 -5.80 6.97 -17.33
N LYS A 170 -6.32 6.99 -18.57
CA LYS A 170 -7.74 6.74 -18.85
C LYS A 170 -8.21 5.36 -18.36
N LYS A 171 -7.37 4.31 -18.46
CA LYS A 171 -7.67 2.98 -17.91
C LYS A 171 -7.71 2.98 -16.37
N LYS A 172 -6.97 3.87 -15.72
CA LYS A 172 -6.76 3.88 -14.25
C LYS A 172 -7.49 5.01 -13.50
N SER A 173 -7.93 6.07 -14.15
CA SER A 173 -8.45 7.28 -13.50
C SER A 173 -9.97 7.23 -13.32
N GLY A 174 -10.44 7.50 -12.10
CA GLY A 174 -11.83 7.81 -11.81
C GLY A 174 -11.95 8.44 -10.42
N ALA A 175 -12.61 9.59 -10.30
CA ALA A 175 -12.83 10.26 -9.01
C ALA A 175 -13.61 9.37 -8.01
N SER A 176 -14.44 8.46 -8.51
CA SER A 176 -15.12 7.42 -7.73
C SER A 176 -14.17 6.48 -7.00
N ARG A 177 -12.90 6.35 -7.43
CA ARG A 177 -11.95 5.40 -6.86
C ARG A 177 -11.44 5.81 -5.48
N LEU A 178 -11.24 7.09 -5.17
CA LEU A 178 -10.82 7.50 -3.82
C LEU A 178 -11.91 7.26 -2.78
N GLU A 179 -13.15 7.61 -3.14
CA GLU A 179 -14.30 7.37 -2.28
C GLU A 179 -14.49 5.85 -2.08
N GLU A 180 -14.32 5.06 -3.13
CA GLU A 180 -14.37 3.61 -3.06
C GLU A 180 -13.24 3.02 -2.20
N ILE A 181 -12.00 3.49 -2.35
CA ILE A 181 -10.85 3.10 -1.51
C ILE A 181 -11.18 3.39 -0.04
N ALA A 182 -11.60 4.62 0.27
CA ALA A 182 -11.95 5.02 1.63
C ALA A 182 -13.10 4.19 2.20
N LYS A 183 -14.13 3.92 1.39
CA LYS A 183 -15.28 3.08 1.76
C LYS A 183 -14.86 1.63 2.04
N LEU A 184 -14.00 1.05 1.20
CA LEU A 184 -13.49 -0.32 1.39
C LEU A 184 -12.62 -0.41 2.64
N PHE A 185 -11.70 0.54 2.88
CA PHE A 185 -10.92 0.56 4.11
C PHE A 185 -11.79 0.77 5.35
N LYS A 186 -12.78 1.67 5.31
CA LYS A 186 -13.76 1.81 6.40
C LYS A 186 -14.51 0.51 6.66
N ARG A 187 -14.92 -0.22 5.62
CA ARG A 187 -15.54 -1.54 5.77
C ARG A 187 -14.59 -2.59 6.31
N ALA A 188 -13.31 -2.55 5.97
CA ALA A 188 -12.32 -3.43 6.56
C ALA A 188 -12.16 -3.17 8.07
N ILE A 189 -12.07 -1.90 8.46
CA ILE A 189 -11.88 -1.52 9.86
C ILE A 189 -13.15 -1.81 10.67
N TYR A 190 -14.30 -1.32 10.20
CA TYR A 190 -15.54 -1.25 10.97
C TYR A 190 -16.63 -2.25 10.56
N GLY A 191 -16.39 -3.08 9.55
CA GLY A 191 -17.41 -3.96 9.00
C GLY A 191 -18.55 -3.18 8.32
N ASN A 192 -19.78 -3.64 8.53
CA ASN A 192 -20.97 -2.99 7.94
C ASN A 192 -21.43 -1.74 8.70
N THR A 193 -20.89 -1.49 9.89
CA THR A 193 -21.25 -0.37 10.74
C THR A 193 -20.36 0.83 10.40
N GLN A 194 -20.95 1.98 10.10
CA GLN A 194 -20.18 3.17 9.68
C GLN A 194 -19.90 4.17 10.82
N ASN A 195 -20.45 3.93 12.01
CA ASN A 195 -20.32 4.80 13.17
C ASN A 195 -19.48 4.12 14.25
N GLU A 196 -18.32 4.68 14.59
CA GLU A 196 -17.42 4.16 15.63
C GLU A 196 -18.06 4.11 17.03
N LYS A 197 -19.10 4.93 17.27
CA LYS A 197 -19.83 4.96 18.54
C LYS A 197 -20.99 3.96 18.59
N ASP A 198 -21.26 3.26 17.51
CA ASP A 198 -22.29 2.22 17.50
C ASP A 198 -21.74 0.98 18.21
N VAL A 199 -22.35 0.64 19.35
CA VAL A 199 -21.95 -0.49 20.18
C VAL A 199 -21.98 -1.82 19.42
N ASN A 200 -22.80 -1.94 18.37
CA ASN A 200 -22.90 -3.14 17.54
C ASN A 200 -21.59 -3.44 16.80
N LEU A 201 -20.70 -2.45 16.64
CA LEU A 201 -19.34 -2.63 16.13
C LEU A 201 -18.53 -3.63 16.96
N TYR A 202 -18.80 -3.65 18.27
CA TYR A 202 -18.06 -4.42 19.26
C TYR A 202 -18.80 -5.68 19.71
N GLN A 203 -19.99 -5.93 19.16
CA GLN A 203 -20.78 -7.12 19.45
C GLN A 203 -20.28 -8.31 18.64
N GLY A 204 -20.15 -9.43 19.33
CA GLY A 204 -19.76 -10.72 18.82
C GLY A 204 -20.87 -11.75 19.01
N ALA A 205 -20.46 -12.99 19.28
CA ALA A 205 -21.33 -14.08 19.68
C ALA A 205 -21.57 -14.06 21.20
N VAL A 206 -22.24 -15.11 21.70
CA VAL A 206 -22.61 -15.26 23.12
C VAL A 206 -21.41 -15.34 24.06
N ASN A 207 -20.22 -15.62 23.54
CA ASN A 207 -18.96 -15.60 24.28
C ASN A 207 -17.76 -15.32 23.37
N ARG A 208 -16.60 -15.11 23.99
CA ARG A 208 -15.34 -14.78 23.30
C ARG A 208 -14.79 -15.92 22.46
N ASN A 209 -14.97 -17.19 22.86
CA ASN A 209 -14.55 -18.33 22.03
C ASN A 209 -15.28 -18.32 20.69
N GLU A 210 -16.62 -18.25 20.71
CA GLU A 210 -17.43 -18.22 19.51
C GLU A 210 -17.20 -16.96 18.67
N THR A 211 -16.95 -15.83 19.32
CA THR A 211 -16.63 -14.56 18.64
C THR A 211 -15.29 -14.66 17.91
N CYS A 212 -14.27 -15.15 18.61
CA CYS A 212 -12.88 -15.09 18.17
C CYS A 212 -12.39 -16.35 17.45
N GLY A 213 -13.15 -17.44 17.44
CA GLY A 213 -12.67 -18.69 16.85
C GLY A 213 -13.67 -19.83 16.74
N GLY A 214 -14.97 -19.57 16.86
CA GLY A 214 -15.98 -20.63 16.80
C GLY A 214 -15.97 -21.55 18.02
N GLU A 215 -16.24 -22.83 17.81
CA GLU A 215 -16.30 -23.81 18.89
C GLU A 215 -14.90 -24.14 19.43
N SER A 216 -14.83 -24.55 20.69
CA SER A 216 -13.60 -25.07 21.30
C SER A 216 -13.03 -26.23 20.48
N GLY A 217 -11.69 -26.33 20.44
CA GLY A 217 -10.97 -27.27 19.58
C GLY A 217 -10.68 -26.74 18.17
N PHE A 218 -10.96 -25.46 17.90
CA PHE A 218 -10.78 -24.83 16.59
C PHE A 218 -11.55 -25.56 15.48
N SER A 219 -12.76 -26.01 15.82
CA SER A 219 -13.69 -26.65 14.90
C SER A 219 -14.92 -25.79 14.64
N GLY A 220 -15.65 -26.14 13.57
CA GLY A 220 -16.92 -25.49 13.26
C GLY A 220 -16.80 -24.17 12.51
N LYS A 221 -17.95 -23.55 12.23
CA LYS A 221 -18.03 -22.30 11.48
C LYS A 221 -17.68 -21.12 12.38
N VAL A 222 -16.82 -20.25 11.86
CA VAL A 222 -16.45 -18.99 12.52
C VAL A 222 -17.43 -17.90 12.10
N ALA A 223 -18.26 -17.44 13.04
CA ALA A 223 -19.33 -16.49 12.73
C ALA A 223 -18.91 -15.02 12.81
N HIS A 224 -17.88 -14.65 13.59
CA HIS A 224 -17.53 -13.24 13.83
C HIS A 224 -16.08 -12.87 13.52
N ALA A 225 -15.12 -13.74 13.83
CA ALA A 225 -13.73 -13.51 13.46
C ALA A 225 -13.59 -13.31 11.94
N GLY A 226 -12.83 -12.28 11.56
CA GLY A 226 -12.66 -11.88 10.17
C GLY A 226 -13.73 -10.96 9.60
N LYS A 227 -14.78 -10.59 10.35
CA LYS A 227 -15.79 -9.61 9.89
C LYS A 227 -15.26 -8.18 9.85
N SER A 228 -14.43 -7.78 10.82
CA SER A 228 -13.84 -6.45 10.90
C SER A 228 -12.50 -6.50 11.62
N LEU A 229 -11.59 -5.58 11.32
CA LEU A 229 -10.33 -5.47 12.07
C LEU A 229 -10.59 -5.16 13.55
N VAL A 230 -11.62 -4.34 13.87
CA VAL A 230 -11.95 -4.00 15.25
C VAL A 230 -12.23 -5.24 16.10
N LEU A 231 -13.05 -6.18 15.62
CA LEU A 231 -13.35 -7.41 16.35
C LEU A 231 -12.09 -8.28 16.51
N ASP A 232 -11.28 -8.40 15.46
CA ASP A 232 -10.05 -9.20 15.51
C ASP A 232 -9.00 -8.59 16.45
N PHE A 233 -8.88 -7.26 16.50
CA PHE A 233 -8.08 -6.55 17.49
C PHE A 233 -8.59 -6.79 18.92
N LEU A 234 -9.91 -6.73 19.15
CA LEU A 234 -10.49 -7.02 20.45
C LEU A 234 -10.28 -8.49 20.87
N CYS A 235 -10.30 -9.42 19.94
CA CYS A 235 -9.96 -10.82 20.17
C CYS A 235 -8.49 -11.03 20.57
N LEU A 236 -7.57 -10.22 20.06
CA LEU A 236 -6.15 -10.30 20.41
C LEU A 236 -5.79 -9.51 21.66
N CYS A 237 -6.40 -8.36 21.88
CA CYS A 237 -5.93 -7.36 22.83
C CYS A 237 -6.98 -6.92 23.85
N GLY A 238 -8.27 -7.15 23.58
CA GLY A 238 -9.36 -6.73 24.44
C GLY A 238 -9.34 -7.49 25.77
N LYS A 239 -9.65 -6.78 26.86
CA LYS A 239 -9.62 -7.30 28.22
C LYS A 239 -10.63 -8.44 28.38
N ALA A 240 -10.12 -9.62 28.69
CA ALA A 240 -10.91 -10.77 29.11
C ALA A 240 -10.89 -10.90 30.65
N GLU A 241 -11.87 -11.59 31.20
CA GLU A 241 -11.87 -11.96 32.61
C GLU A 241 -10.64 -12.83 32.92
N GLY A 242 -9.83 -12.42 33.91
CA GLY A 242 -8.55 -13.07 34.22
C GLY A 242 -7.49 -12.97 33.09
N GLY A 243 -7.75 -12.23 32.02
CA GLY A 243 -6.82 -12.02 30.90
C GLY A 243 -5.68 -11.07 31.24
N GLU A 244 -4.58 -11.13 30.48
CA GLU A 244 -3.42 -10.24 30.63
C GLU A 244 -3.69 -8.90 29.93
N PRO A 245 -3.88 -7.79 30.68
CA PRO A 245 -4.27 -6.51 30.09
C PRO A 245 -3.23 -5.87 29.17
N LYS A 246 -1.97 -6.33 29.21
CA LYS A 246 -0.88 -5.85 28.36
C LYS A 246 -0.39 -6.86 27.32
N VAL A 247 -1.20 -7.87 27.00
CA VAL A 247 -0.76 -8.97 26.12
C VAL A 247 -0.26 -8.48 24.74
N CYS A 248 -0.84 -7.41 24.20
CA CYS A 248 -0.42 -6.82 22.92
C CYS A 248 0.78 -5.86 23.04
N GLY A 249 1.36 -5.71 24.23
CA GLY A 249 2.53 -4.87 24.51
C GLY A 249 2.22 -3.70 25.45
N GLU A 250 3.28 -3.04 25.93
CA GLU A 250 3.19 -1.99 26.96
C GLU A 250 2.33 -0.78 26.57
N LEU A 251 2.26 -0.46 25.27
CA LEU A 251 1.41 0.64 24.77
C LEU A 251 -0.09 0.31 24.81
N VAL A 252 -0.43 -0.98 24.89
CA VAL A 252 -1.81 -1.48 24.96
C VAL A 252 -2.07 -1.96 26.38
N ASN A 253 -2.53 -1.08 27.27
CA ASN A 253 -2.94 -1.45 28.61
C ASN A 253 -4.45 -1.26 28.77
N VAL A 254 -5.22 -2.35 28.63
CA VAL A 254 -6.69 -2.32 28.69
C VAL A 254 -7.24 -2.52 30.10
N ASN A 255 -6.42 -2.43 31.15
CA ASN A 255 -6.87 -2.73 32.51
C ASN A 255 -8.07 -1.89 32.95
N ASP A 256 -8.05 -0.59 32.66
CA ASP A 256 -9.07 0.35 33.14
C ASP A 256 -10.28 0.45 32.18
N ALA A 257 -10.24 -0.25 31.04
CA ALA A 257 -11.33 -0.29 30.07
C ALA A 257 -12.52 -1.15 30.52
N GLY A 258 -12.30 -2.07 31.47
CA GLY A 258 -13.27 -3.11 31.85
C GLY A 258 -13.28 -4.30 30.88
N ASN A 259 -13.83 -5.43 31.33
CA ASN A 259 -13.92 -6.65 30.51
C ASN A 259 -14.79 -6.39 29.28
N TRP A 260 -14.30 -6.73 28.09
CA TRP A 260 -15.09 -6.66 26.87
C TRP A 260 -16.17 -7.74 26.88
N ASN A 261 -17.43 -7.33 26.89
CA ASN A 261 -18.57 -8.23 26.80
C ASN A 261 -18.94 -8.43 25.34
N THR A 262 -18.71 -9.63 24.79
CA THR A 262 -18.99 -9.90 23.38
C THR A 262 -20.48 -9.90 23.07
N THR A 263 -21.35 -10.28 24.00
CA THR A 263 -22.80 -10.34 23.77
C THR A 263 -23.42 -8.96 23.66
N THR A 264 -23.03 -8.02 24.52
CA THR A 264 -23.60 -6.66 24.55
C THR A 264 -22.75 -5.64 23.81
N GLY A 265 -21.46 -5.93 23.57
CA GLY A 265 -20.46 -4.98 23.07
C GLY A 265 -19.95 -4.02 24.15
N GLU A 266 -20.41 -4.17 25.39
CA GLU A 266 -20.01 -3.32 26.51
C GLU A 266 -18.49 -3.34 26.69
N ASN A 267 -17.93 -2.16 26.99
CA ASN A 267 -16.50 -1.88 27.12
C ASN A 267 -15.69 -2.06 25.82
N GLY A 268 -16.32 -2.50 24.72
CA GLY A 268 -15.66 -2.66 23.42
C GLY A 268 -15.04 -1.37 22.91
N GLU A 269 -15.76 -0.26 22.95
CA GLU A 269 -15.26 1.06 22.56
C GLU A 269 -14.06 1.50 23.41
N ARG A 270 -14.12 1.32 24.74
CA ARG A 270 -13.03 1.69 25.65
C ARG A 270 -11.77 0.87 25.37
N ASN A 271 -11.92 -0.44 25.17
CA ASN A 271 -10.83 -1.33 24.79
C ASN A 271 -10.25 -0.92 23.42
N TRP A 272 -11.13 -0.73 22.43
CA TRP A 272 -10.75 -0.34 21.07
C TRP A 272 -9.99 0.98 21.04
N ASN A 273 -10.44 2.01 21.76
CA ASN A 273 -9.75 3.31 21.78
C ASN A 273 -8.31 3.22 22.31
N ILE A 274 -8.06 2.35 23.30
CA ILE A 274 -6.71 2.10 23.82
C ILE A 274 -5.86 1.39 22.75
N ILE A 275 -6.40 0.33 22.14
CA ILE A 275 -5.73 -0.47 21.11
C ILE A 275 -5.40 0.38 19.87
N LYS A 276 -6.41 1.10 19.36
CA LYS A 276 -6.31 2.07 18.26
C LYS A 276 -5.24 3.12 18.57
N GLY A 277 -5.30 3.74 19.75
CA GLY A 277 -4.34 4.75 20.16
C GLY A 277 -2.90 4.23 20.21
N ALA A 278 -2.69 2.95 20.54
CA ALA A 278 -1.37 2.33 20.47
C ALA A 278 -0.88 2.15 19.02
N CYS A 279 -1.73 1.72 18.09
CA CYS A 279 -1.37 1.69 16.67
C CYS A 279 -1.05 3.10 16.13
N GLU A 280 -1.83 4.11 16.53
CA GLU A 280 -1.63 5.50 16.09
C GLU A 280 -0.28 6.07 16.54
N LYS A 281 0.11 5.79 17.79
CA LYS A 281 1.40 6.18 18.39
C LYS A 281 2.59 5.39 17.85
N THR A 282 2.36 4.22 17.25
CA THR A 282 3.44 3.42 16.69
C THR A 282 3.82 3.95 15.31
N GLU A 283 5.09 4.31 15.14
CA GLU A 283 5.62 4.75 13.87
C GLU A 283 5.90 3.57 12.96
N PHE A 284 5.23 3.54 11.81
CA PHE A 284 5.54 2.62 10.72
C PHE A 284 5.99 3.44 9.51
N PRO A 285 7.24 3.29 9.05
CA PRO A 285 7.69 3.95 7.83
C PRO A 285 6.75 3.59 6.67
N LYS A 286 6.37 4.59 5.86
CA LYS A 286 5.60 4.39 4.62
C LYS A 286 4.17 3.86 4.82
N SER A 287 3.56 4.11 5.97
CA SER A 287 2.22 3.62 6.34
C SER A 287 1.05 4.16 5.50
N GLY A 288 1.29 4.88 4.41
CA GLY A 288 0.26 5.33 3.46
C GLY A 288 0.40 4.75 2.06
N LEU A 289 1.41 3.89 1.83
CA LEU A 289 1.66 3.29 0.52
C LEU A 289 0.96 1.94 0.36
N ALA A 290 0.42 1.67 -0.82
CA ALA A 290 -0.16 0.37 -1.16
C ALA A 290 0.83 -0.78 -0.93
N ALA A 291 2.10 -0.58 -1.29
CA ALA A 291 3.15 -1.59 -1.13
C ALA A 291 3.38 -2.00 0.33
N GLU A 292 3.22 -1.08 1.28
CA GLU A 292 3.35 -1.38 2.71
C GLU A 292 2.16 -2.20 3.20
N GLY A 293 0.93 -1.82 2.78
CA GLY A 293 -0.27 -2.58 3.11
C GLY A 293 -0.26 -3.99 2.53
N LEU A 294 0.21 -4.16 1.28
CA LEU A 294 0.37 -5.47 0.65
C LEU A 294 1.39 -6.34 1.39
N ARG A 295 2.50 -5.77 1.86
CA ARG A 295 3.48 -6.48 2.69
C ARG A 295 2.87 -6.91 4.02
N ALA A 296 2.15 -6.02 4.71
CA ALA A 296 1.50 -6.33 5.97
C ALA A 296 0.43 -7.43 5.83
N VAL A 297 -0.33 -7.40 4.72
CA VAL A 297 -1.27 -8.47 4.35
C VAL A 297 -0.53 -9.80 4.13
N ALA A 298 0.60 -9.81 3.42
CA ALA A 298 1.38 -11.01 3.22
C ALA A 298 1.94 -11.57 4.54
N ASP A 299 2.39 -10.69 5.45
CA ASP A 299 2.85 -11.08 6.78
C ASP A 299 1.72 -11.69 7.62
N PHE A 300 0.51 -11.14 7.54
CA PHE A 300 -0.70 -11.71 8.15
C PHE A 300 -1.00 -13.11 7.60
N GLU A 301 -1.04 -13.28 6.27
CA GLU A 301 -1.33 -14.58 5.65
C GLU A 301 -0.25 -15.63 5.97
N ASN A 302 1.01 -15.21 6.04
CA ASN A 302 2.13 -16.06 6.44
C ASN A 302 2.01 -16.48 7.91
N ALA A 303 1.66 -15.56 8.81
CA ALA A 303 1.40 -15.87 10.21
C ALA A 303 0.22 -16.85 10.36
N LEU A 304 -0.85 -16.63 9.59
CA LEU A 304 -2.02 -17.49 9.56
C LEU A 304 -1.69 -18.91 9.07
N SER A 305 -0.89 -19.02 8.02
CA SER A 305 -0.42 -20.30 7.46
C SER A 305 0.48 -21.05 8.43
N LYS A 306 1.40 -20.34 9.09
CA LYS A 306 2.27 -20.89 10.14
C LYS A 306 1.51 -21.23 11.41
N GLY A 307 0.32 -20.65 11.62
CA GLY A 307 -0.44 -20.78 12.85
C GLY A 307 0.32 -20.32 14.09
N THR A 308 -0.30 -20.53 15.24
CA THR A 308 0.33 -20.26 16.53
C THR A 308 1.35 -21.34 16.90
N LYS A 309 2.60 -20.94 17.17
CA LYS A 309 3.56 -21.81 17.86
C LYS A 309 3.12 -21.96 19.31
N THR A 310 2.91 -23.20 19.74
CA THR A 310 2.69 -23.49 21.15
C THR A 310 4.04 -23.54 21.87
N ILE A 311 4.18 -22.80 22.97
CA ILE A 311 5.42 -22.84 23.76
C ILE A 311 5.54 -24.25 24.39
N ALA A 312 6.68 -24.88 24.13
CA ALA A 312 7.04 -26.15 24.71
C ALA A 312 7.53 -25.98 26.15
N PRO A 313 7.06 -26.79 27.11
CA PRO A 313 7.89 -27.08 28.28
C PRO A 313 9.18 -27.73 27.79
N ALA A 314 10.33 -27.24 28.27
CA ALA A 314 11.64 -27.79 27.90
C ALA A 314 11.67 -29.32 28.12
N GLY A 315 12.13 -30.08 27.10
CA GLY A 315 12.30 -31.53 27.18
C GLY A 315 11.13 -32.39 26.66
N ARG A 316 10.01 -31.81 26.21
CA ARG A 316 8.96 -32.57 25.51
C ARG A 316 9.00 -32.28 24.02
N GLY A 317 9.41 -33.27 23.23
CA GLY A 317 9.43 -33.17 21.78
C GLY A 317 8.02 -33.20 21.22
N ASN A 318 7.90 -32.58 20.03
CA ASN A 318 6.77 -32.68 19.11
C ASN A 318 5.68 -31.64 19.54
N PHE A 319 5.37 -30.56 18.76
CA PHE A 319 4.24 -29.59 18.93
C PHE A 319 3.30 -29.55 17.71
N ALA A 320 1.99 -29.35 17.92
CA ALA A 320 0.99 -29.32 16.85
C ALA A 320 0.72 -27.84 16.55
N VAL A 321 1.11 -27.42 15.36
CA VAL A 321 0.76 -26.12 14.80
C VAL A 321 -0.68 -26.21 14.33
N HIS A 322 -1.50 -25.21 14.67
CA HIS A 322 -2.86 -25.10 14.13
C HIS A 322 -2.90 -23.94 13.13
N PRO A 323 -2.81 -24.23 11.81
CA PRO A 323 -3.06 -23.22 10.80
C PRO A 323 -4.42 -22.57 11.02
N GLY A 324 -4.53 -21.30 10.65
CA GLY A 324 -5.77 -20.54 10.84
C GLY A 324 -5.88 -19.84 12.19
N VAL A 325 -5.01 -20.17 13.16
CA VAL A 325 -4.95 -19.49 14.47
C VAL A 325 -3.88 -18.39 14.44
N PHE A 326 -4.32 -17.14 14.53
CA PHE A 326 -3.49 -15.94 14.62
C PHE A 326 -3.45 -15.47 16.07
N GLY A 327 -2.30 -15.55 16.75
CA GLY A 327 -2.15 -15.22 18.18
C GLY A 327 -1.24 -16.19 18.95
N VAL A 328 -1.52 -16.39 20.24
CA VAL A 328 -0.71 -17.25 21.13
C VAL A 328 -1.53 -18.25 21.95
N CYS A 329 -0.93 -19.42 22.17
CA CYS A 329 -1.47 -20.56 22.92
C CYS A 329 -0.32 -21.24 23.68
N ASN A 330 -0.25 -21.12 25.00
CA ASN A 330 0.95 -21.51 25.75
C ASN A 330 1.09 -23.02 26.06
N SER A 331 0.13 -23.90 25.71
CA SER A 331 0.23 -25.34 26.07
C SER A 331 -0.67 -26.28 25.27
N ALA A 332 -0.96 -25.99 24.00
CA ALA A 332 -2.04 -26.70 23.32
C ALA A 332 -1.72 -28.20 23.05
N ARG A 333 -0.47 -28.68 23.08
CA ARG A 333 -0.25 -30.07 22.64
C ARG A 333 -0.68 -31.21 23.55
N TYR A 334 -0.85 -30.99 24.86
CA TYR A 334 -1.39 -32.04 25.75
C TYR A 334 -2.93 -32.08 25.75
N TYR A 335 -3.57 -31.03 25.23
CA TYR A 335 -4.99 -30.75 25.44
C TYR A 335 -5.73 -30.26 24.18
N LEU A 336 -5.10 -30.21 22.99
CA LEU A 336 -5.78 -29.93 21.71
C LEU A 336 -6.77 -31.03 21.31
N THR A 337 -6.68 -32.19 21.97
CA THR A 337 -7.69 -33.26 21.87
C THR A 337 -8.80 -33.11 22.92
N GLU A 338 -8.69 -32.16 23.86
CA GLU A 338 -9.79 -31.82 24.77
C GLU A 338 -10.64 -30.68 24.19
N PRO A 339 -11.98 -30.77 24.21
CA PRO A 339 -12.92 -29.78 23.69
C PRO A 339 -12.95 -28.47 24.49
N ALA A 340 -11.85 -28.07 25.15
CA ALA A 340 -11.78 -26.94 26.06
C ALA A 340 -10.90 -25.77 25.56
N ILE A 341 -10.11 -25.95 24.50
CA ILE A 341 -9.18 -24.90 24.03
C ILE A 341 -9.84 -24.05 22.94
N GLY A 342 -9.97 -22.74 23.19
CA GLY A 342 -10.45 -21.75 22.22
C GLY A 342 -9.86 -20.37 22.47
N CYS A 343 -10.21 -19.40 21.62
CA CYS A 343 -9.73 -18.01 21.70
C CYS A 343 -10.45 -17.20 22.81
N GLY A 344 -10.42 -17.71 24.04
CA GLY A 344 -11.17 -17.18 25.18
C GLY A 344 -10.49 -16.03 25.93
N GLY A 345 -9.22 -15.72 25.64
CA GLY A 345 -8.53 -14.55 26.20
C GLY A 345 -7.96 -14.72 27.60
N GLY A 346 -8.16 -15.88 28.24
CA GLY A 346 -7.70 -16.14 29.61
C GLY A 346 -6.19 -16.34 29.71
N ARG A 347 -5.61 -16.05 30.88
CA ARG A 347 -4.17 -16.29 31.17
C ARG A 347 -3.80 -17.75 31.38
N ASP A 348 -4.77 -18.60 31.72
CA ASP A 348 -4.53 -20.01 32.03
C ASP A 348 -4.07 -20.84 30.82
N ARG A 349 -3.69 -22.10 31.07
CA ARG A 349 -3.22 -23.02 30.01
C ARG A 349 -4.32 -23.60 29.11
N LYS A 350 -5.59 -23.38 29.45
CA LYS A 350 -6.76 -23.91 28.74
C LYS A 350 -7.34 -22.90 27.74
N SER A 351 -6.96 -21.63 27.86
CA SER A 351 -7.39 -20.58 26.93
C SER A 351 -6.29 -20.20 25.95
N CYS A 352 -6.65 -19.59 24.82
CA CYS A 352 -5.73 -18.91 23.92
C CYS A 352 -6.10 -17.44 23.76
N ILE A 353 -5.11 -16.61 23.44
CA ILE A 353 -5.30 -15.20 23.07
C ILE A 353 -5.06 -15.13 21.57
N CYS A 354 -6.13 -15.26 20.80
CA CYS A 354 -6.05 -15.49 19.35
C CYS A 354 -7.30 -15.07 18.60
N VAL A 355 -7.20 -15.17 17.28
CA VAL A 355 -8.30 -15.24 16.33
C VAL A 355 -8.15 -16.53 15.52
N TYR A 356 -9.21 -17.31 15.37
CA TYR A 356 -9.24 -18.46 14.48
C TYR A 356 -10.18 -18.22 13.30
N TYR A 357 -9.67 -18.43 12.10
CA TYR A 357 -10.37 -18.12 10.84
C TYR A 357 -10.85 -19.36 10.08
N GLY A 358 -10.87 -20.53 10.72
CA GLY A 358 -11.24 -21.78 10.06
C GLY A 358 -10.07 -22.44 9.32
N ALA A 359 -10.41 -23.42 8.49
CA ALA A 359 -9.43 -24.13 7.68
C ALA A 359 -8.87 -23.23 6.56
N ALA A 360 -7.77 -23.63 5.92
CA ALA A 360 -7.15 -22.86 4.85
C ALA A 360 -8.11 -22.49 3.70
N SER A 361 -9.11 -23.33 3.43
CA SER A 361 -10.17 -23.07 2.44
C SER A 361 -11.06 -21.87 2.79
N ASP A 362 -11.14 -21.51 4.07
CA ASP A 362 -12.02 -20.48 4.61
C ASP A 362 -11.35 -19.11 4.67
N TRP A 363 -10.01 -19.04 4.66
CA TRP A 363 -9.28 -17.77 4.80
C TRP A 363 -9.55 -16.79 3.67
N LYS A 364 -9.92 -17.29 2.48
CA LYS A 364 -10.37 -16.45 1.37
C LYS A 364 -11.65 -15.67 1.68
N ASN A 365 -12.41 -16.05 2.70
CA ASN A 365 -13.68 -15.46 3.10
C ASN A 365 -13.55 -14.46 4.27
N ILE A 366 -12.33 -14.18 4.74
CA ILE A 366 -12.08 -13.15 5.76
C ILE A 366 -12.49 -11.79 5.16
N GLN A 367 -13.60 -11.22 5.64
CA GLN A 367 -14.26 -10.08 4.99
C GLN A 367 -13.39 -8.82 5.04
N TRP A 368 -12.81 -8.49 6.21
CA TRP A 368 -11.95 -7.31 6.28
C TRP A 368 -10.72 -7.45 5.39
N LEU A 369 -10.19 -8.66 5.23
CA LEU A 369 -9.03 -8.93 4.38
C LEU A 369 -9.38 -8.75 2.90
N GLN A 370 -10.56 -9.21 2.47
CA GLN A 370 -11.05 -8.98 1.12
C GLN A 370 -11.20 -7.47 0.83
N HIS A 371 -11.83 -6.73 1.74
CA HIS A 371 -11.98 -5.28 1.61
C HIS A 371 -10.63 -4.56 1.56
N THR A 372 -9.69 -4.96 2.43
CA THR A 372 -8.32 -4.43 2.46
C THR A 372 -7.60 -4.69 1.14
N LYS A 373 -7.61 -5.94 0.64
CA LYS A 373 -6.96 -6.30 -0.63
C LYS A 373 -7.54 -5.54 -1.81
N SER A 374 -8.87 -5.37 -1.87
CA SER A 374 -9.53 -4.58 -2.92
C SER A 374 -9.14 -3.10 -2.84
N ALA A 375 -9.14 -2.51 -1.64
CA ALA A 375 -8.71 -1.13 -1.44
C ALA A 375 -7.23 -0.91 -1.82
N LEU A 376 -6.34 -1.83 -1.44
CA LEU A 376 -4.92 -1.75 -1.77
C LEU A 376 -4.65 -1.83 -3.27
N ARG A 377 -5.39 -2.66 -4.03
CA ARG A 377 -5.29 -2.71 -5.50
C ARG A 377 -5.72 -1.39 -6.14
N LEU A 378 -6.80 -0.79 -5.64
CA LEU A 378 -7.24 0.52 -6.12
C LEU A 378 -6.26 1.62 -5.74
N LEU A 379 -5.65 1.55 -4.54
CA LEU A 379 -4.63 2.47 -4.08
C LEU A 379 -3.36 2.39 -4.94
N GLU A 380 -2.87 1.18 -5.25
CA GLU A 380 -1.73 0.97 -6.16
C GLU A 380 -2.00 1.54 -7.56
N ALA A 381 -3.23 1.36 -8.08
CA ALA A 381 -3.64 1.96 -9.34
C ALA A 381 -3.70 3.51 -9.27
N ALA A 382 -4.09 4.08 -8.13
CA ALA A 382 -4.10 5.53 -7.92
C ALA A 382 -2.67 6.09 -7.82
N GLU A 383 -1.78 5.44 -7.08
CA GLU A 383 -0.36 5.81 -6.96
C GLU A 383 0.35 5.81 -8.33
N THR A 384 0.12 4.78 -9.14
CA THR A 384 0.67 4.71 -10.50
C THR A 384 0.10 5.79 -11.42
N THR A 385 -1.18 6.13 -11.28
CA THR A 385 -1.80 7.25 -12.03
C THR A 385 -1.12 8.59 -11.70
N GLN A 386 -0.75 8.82 -10.44
CA GLN A 386 -0.06 10.06 -10.04
C GLN A 386 1.36 10.15 -10.63
N LEU A 387 2.07 9.03 -10.73
CA LEU A 387 3.35 8.95 -11.43
C LEU A 387 3.19 9.23 -12.93
N ASP A 388 2.18 8.61 -13.56
CA ASP A 388 1.85 8.82 -14.97
C ASP A 388 1.52 10.31 -15.24
N MET A 389 0.82 10.98 -14.32
CA MET A 389 0.51 12.41 -14.39
C MET A 389 1.74 13.30 -14.24
N THR A 390 2.66 12.95 -13.35
CA THR A 390 3.96 13.64 -13.23
C THR A 390 4.75 13.52 -14.53
N ARG A 391 4.75 12.32 -15.13
CA ARG A 391 5.36 12.08 -16.43
C ARG A 391 4.70 12.89 -17.54
N LEU A 392 3.38 13.01 -17.52
CA LEU A 392 2.62 13.79 -18.49
C LEU A 392 2.99 15.28 -18.45
N LYS A 393 3.11 15.86 -17.24
CA LYS A 393 3.59 17.25 -17.05
C LYS A 393 5.02 17.45 -17.56
N MET A 394 5.92 16.51 -17.29
CA MET A 394 7.29 16.58 -17.83
C MET A 394 7.32 16.56 -19.36
N LEU A 395 6.46 15.74 -20.00
CA LEU A 395 6.34 15.71 -21.46
C LEU A 395 5.77 17.02 -22.01
N GLN A 396 4.79 17.62 -21.34
CA GLN A 396 4.26 18.94 -21.69
C GLN A 396 5.35 20.02 -21.63
N SER A 397 6.07 20.14 -20.51
CA SER A 397 7.14 21.12 -20.37
C SER A 397 8.23 20.94 -21.43
N ARG A 398 8.55 19.70 -21.80
CA ARG A 398 9.50 19.43 -22.88
C ARG A 398 8.97 19.85 -24.25
N ALA A 399 7.68 19.71 -24.51
CA ALA A 399 7.07 20.19 -25.75
C ALA A 399 7.11 21.72 -25.84
N GLU A 400 6.82 22.41 -24.74
CA GLU A 400 6.89 23.88 -24.63
C GLU A 400 8.32 24.37 -24.87
N GLU A 401 9.33 23.74 -24.26
CA GLU A 401 10.74 24.07 -24.48
C GLU A 401 11.15 23.95 -25.96
N ILE A 402 10.69 22.90 -26.64
CA ILE A 402 10.98 22.70 -28.08
C ILE A 402 10.33 23.79 -28.93
N TYR A 403 9.11 24.21 -28.59
CA TYR A 403 8.44 25.31 -29.27
C TYR A 403 9.22 26.62 -29.11
N GLU A 404 9.60 26.97 -27.88
CA GLU A 404 10.33 28.20 -27.59
C GLU A 404 11.73 28.21 -28.24
N GLU A 405 12.44 27.07 -28.22
CA GLU A 405 13.72 26.91 -28.93
C GLU A 405 13.56 27.20 -30.43
N ALA A 406 12.51 26.67 -31.05
CA ALA A 406 12.22 26.90 -32.47
C ALA A 406 11.86 28.35 -32.76
N LYS A 407 11.03 28.97 -31.91
CA LYS A 407 10.62 30.37 -32.03
C LYS A 407 11.82 31.30 -31.90
N MET A 408 12.65 31.13 -30.88
CA MET A 408 13.85 31.94 -30.68
C MET A 408 14.85 31.79 -31.84
N THR A 409 15.05 30.56 -32.34
CA THR A 409 15.93 30.31 -33.49
C THR A 409 15.42 31.03 -34.74
N LEU A 410 14.10 30.99 -34.99
CA LEU A 410 13.45 31.70 -36.08
C LEU A 410 13.61 33.21 -35.99
N GLU A 411 13.44 33.79 -34.80
CA GLU A 411 13.61 35.22 -34.58
C GLU A 411 15.05 35.67 -34.80
N HIS A 412 16.02 34.82 -34.47
CA HIS A 412 17.44 35.09 -34.69
C HIS A 412 17.81 34.98 -36.17
N GLU A 413 17.38 33.91 -36.84
CA GLU A 413 17.68 33.66 -38.26
C GLU A 413 16.94 34.62 -39.21
N ASN A 414 15.78 35.16 -38.81
CA ASN A 414 14.97 36.02 -39.65
C ASN A 414 14.32 37.20 -38.89
N PRO A 415 15.05 38.32 -38.71
CA PRO A 415 14.55 39.49 -37.99
C PRO A 415 13.30 40.13 -38.61
N ARG A 416 13.01 39.88 -39.90
CA ARG A 416 11.76 40.35 -40.55
C ARG A 416 10.51 39.64 -40.02
N TRP A 417 10.66 38.43 -39.51
CA TRP A 417 9.56 37.71 -38.84
C TRP A 417 9.18 38.41 -37.52
N ARG A 418 10.20 38.88 -36.77
CA ARG A 418 10.03 39.68 -35.53
C ARG A 418 9.20 40.97 -35.73
N MET A 419 9.22 41.55 -36.94
CA MET A 419 8.40 42.75 -37.25
C MET A 419 6.93 42.44 -37.58
N ARG A 420 6.59 41.21 -37.98
CA ARG A 420 5.20 40.81 -38.27
C ARG A 420 4.44 40.31 -37.03
N SER A 421 5.13 39.75 -36.03
CA SER A 421 4.49 39.32 -34.78
C SER A 421 4.11 40.49 -33.86
N HIS A 422 4.80 41.63 -33.97
CA HIS A 422 4.52 42.84 -33.18
C HIS A 422 3.62 43.89 -33.87
N SER A 423 3.11 43.64 -35.08
CA SER A 423 2.35 44.65 -35.84
C SER A 423 0.86 44.77 -35.48
N TYR A 424 0.41 44.21 -34.35
CA TYR A 424 -0.94 44.43 -33.81
C TYR A 424 -0.92 44.97 -32.37
N HIS A 425 -0.43 46.20 -32.23
CA HIS A 425 -0.87 47.14 -31.19
C HIS A 425 -0.54 48.56 -31.68
N PRO A 426 -1.53 49.43 -32.00
CA PRO A 426 -1.24 50.84 -32.21
C PRO A 426 -1.22 51.48 -30.82
N SER A 427 -0.11 51.36 -30.13
CA SER A 427 0.15 52.13 -28.91
C SER A 427 1.30 53.07 -29.22
N PHE A 428 0.94 54.33 -29.44
CA PHE A 428 1.84 55.47 -29.44
C PHE A 428 2.85 55.34 -28.30
N PHE A 429 4.11 55.06 -28.63
CA PHE A 429 5.23 55.27 -27.71
C PHE A 429 6.12 56.35 -28.29
N LEU A 430 6.04 57.52 -27.68
CA LEU A 430 7.02 58.59 -27.79
C LEU A 430 8.40 58.07 -27.33
N PRO A 431 9.50 58.56 -27.92
CA PRO A 431 10.84 58.19 -27.49
C PRO A 431 11.15 58.90 -26.17
N TRP A 432 11.31 58.12 -25.10
CA TRP A 432 11.98 58.61 -23.90
C TRP A 432 13.42 58.12 -23.89
N THR A 433 14.28 59.06 -24.24
CA THR A 433 15.69 59.14 -23.84
C THR A 433 15.85 59.12 -22.31
N LEU A 434 16.98 58.54 -21.88
CA LEU A 434 17.74 58.82 -20.65
C LEU A 434 17.08 58.48 -19.30
N LEU A 435 17.74 57.61 -18.52
CA LEU A 435 18.56 58.02 -17.38
C LEU A 435 19.20 56.78 -16.71
N ILE A 436 20.54 56.84 -16.60
CA ILE A 436 21.45 56.30 -15.56
C ILE A 436 21.37 54.81 -15.22
#